data_AF-A0A5M3XJ18-F1
#
_entry.id   AF-A0A5M3XJ18-F1
#
_cell.length_a   1.000
_cell.length_b   1.000
_cell.length_c   1.000
_cell.angle_alpha   90.00
_cell.angle_beta   90.00
_cell.angle_gamma   90.00
#
_symmetry.space_group_name_H-M   'P 1'
#
loop_
_entity.id
_entity.type
_entity.pdbx_description
1 polymer ?
#
loop_
_entity_poly.entity_id
_entity_poly.type
_entity_poly.pdbx_seq_one_letter_code
_entity_poly.pdbx_strand_id
1 'polypeptide(L)'
;MELTRQRTRKPPHPQAGRACNWAISWLDRPIEITDEAGQVAIEGIRTAIAVGCDDDSLDHLGEAASIHLLTKAGTGRLISDDHGARAIARDRRYSVRAASTVGVLGELLARGISAPETVDDYLDTLRAHNRMHVKLTSADLLAGDLGPWS
;
A
#
# COMPACT_ATOMS: atom_id res chain seq x y z
N MET A 1 27.69 -8.23 11.09
CA MET A 1 27.36 -8.77 12.43
C MET A 1 26.45 -7.86 13.26
N GLU A 2 26.16 -6.63 12.80
CA GLU A 2 25.42 -5.62 13.55
C GLU A 2 23.90 -5.62 13.27
N LEU A 3 23.49 -6.00 12.05
CA LEU A 3 22.08 -6.18 11.65
C LEU A 3 21.37 -7.30 12.43
N THR A 4 22.09 -8.34 12.83
CA THR A 4 21.52 -9.45 13.62
C THR A 4 21.17 -9.02 15.06
N ARG A 5 21.78 -7.95 15.59
CA ARG A 5 21.49 -7.42 16.94
C ARG A 5 20.22 -6.55 16.98
N GLN A 6 19.70 -6.09 15.83
CA GLN A 6 18.44 -5.35 15.79
C GLN A 6 17.20 -6.26 15.82
N ARG A 7 17.34 -7.54 15.41
CA ARG A 7 16.25 -8.54 15.41
C ARG A 7 15.72 -8.90 16.80
N THR A 8 16.49 -8.66 17.86
CA THR A 8 16.11 -8.93 19.26
C THR A 8 15.60 -7.71 20.01
N ARG A 9 15.55 -6.52 19.38
CA ARG A 9 14.94 -5.36 20.02
C ARG A 9 13.43 -5.50 19.98
N LYS A 10 12.84 -5.51 21.18
CA LYS A 10 11.40 -5.27 21.39
C LYS A 10 11.01 -4.08 20.51
N PRO A 11 10.00 -4.20 19.64
CA PRO A 11 9.66 -3.12 18.73
C PRO A 11 9.44 -1.85 19.54
N PRO A 12 9.96 -0.69 19.09
CA PRO A 12 9.97 0.56 19.85
C PRO A 12 8.55 0.97 20.28
N HIS A 13 7.54 0.46 19.57
CA HIS A 13 6.14 0.54 19.94
C HIS A 13 5.53 -0.86 20.19
N PRO A 14 4.91 -1.13 21.35
CA PRO A 14 4.22 -2.39 21.63
C PRO A 14 2.99 -2.64 20.74
N GLN A 15 2.56 -1.65 19.95
CA GLN A 15 1.56 -1.84 18.90
C GLN A 15 2.19 -2.39 17.61
N ALA A 16 3.42 -2.02 17.26
CA ALA A 16 4.10 -2.54 16.07
C ALA A 16 4.38 -4.05 16.18
N GLY A 17 4.77 -4.53 17.37
CA GLY A 17 4.92 -5.96 17.63
C GLY A 17 3.60 -6.74 17.57
N ARG A 18 2.49 -6.13 18.01
CA ARG A 18 1.16 -6.73 17.90
C ARG A 18 0.65 -6.74 16.46
N ALA A 19 0.89 -5.67 15.71
CA ALA A 19 0.56 -5.58 14.29
C ALA A 19 1.32 -6.63 13.47
N CYS A 20 2.62 -6.82 13.70
CA CYS A 20 3.40 -7.87 13.02
C CYS A 20 2.91 -9.28 13.35
N ASN A 21 2.61 -9.58 14.62
CA ASN A 21 2.11 -10.91 15.00
C ASN A 21 0.71 -11.22 14.42
N TRP A 22 -0.15 -10.21 14.36
CA TRP A 22 -1.47 -10.34 13.75
C TRP A 22 -1.38 -10.47 12.22
N ALA A 23 -0.56 -9.64 11.58
CA ALA A 23 -0.29 -9.71 10.16
C ALA A 23 0.26 -11.09 9.76
N ILE A 24 1.23 -11.66 10.49
CA ILE A 24 1.79 -12.98 10.17
C ILE A 24 0.73 -14.08 10.14
N SER A 25 -0.30 -13.99 11.00
CA SER A 25 -1.35 -15.00 11.02
C SER A 25 -2.19 -15.03 9.74
N TRP A 26 -2.24 -13.92 8.98
CA TRP A 26 -3.13 -13.74 7.82
C TRP A 26 -2.39 -13.42 6.51
N LEU A 27 -1.15 -12.92 6.59
CA LEU A 27 -0.28 -12.47 5.49
C LEU A 27 1.03 -13.27 5.37
N ASP A 28 1.20 -14.32 6.16
CA ASP A 28 2.42 -15.14 6.25
C ASP A 28 3.66 -14.32 6.70
N ARG A 29 4.84 -14.94 6.65
CA ARG A 29 6.10 -14.30 7.00
C ARG A 29 6.44 -13.18 6.00
N PRO A 30 6.93 -12.02 6.49
CA PRO A 30 7.43 -10.96 5.62
C PRO A 30 8.52 -11.47 4.66
N ILE A 31 8.49 -10.97 3.43
CA ILE A 31 9.55 -11.21 2.45
C ILE A 31 10.77 -10.37 2.84
N GLU A 32 11.88 -11.04 3.20
CA GLU A 32 13.13 -10.35 3.52
C GLU A 32 13.91 -10.01 2.24
N ILE A 33 14.36 -8.75 2.14
CA ILE A 33 15.19 -8.26 1.04
C ILE A 33 16.57 -7.91 1.61
N THR A 34 17.50 -8.84 1.45
CA THR A 34 18.84 -8.77 2.08
C THR A 34 19.96 -8.47 1.10
N ASP A 35 19.70 -8.58 -0.21
CA ASP A 35 20.68 -8.26 -1.22
C ASP A 35 20.79 -6.75 -1.46
N GLU A 36 22.02 -6.29 -1.65
CA GLU A 36 22.34 -4.87 -1.80
C GLU A 36 21.69 -4.27 -3.06
N ALA A 37 21.62 -5.03 -4.15
CA ALA A 37 20.98 -4.58 -5.38
C ALA A 37 19.48 -4.29 -5.19
N GLY A 38 18.77 -5.17 -4.47
CA GLY A 38 17.39 -4.96 -4.06
C GLY A 38 17.22 -3.72 -3.19
N GLN A 39 18.09 -3.53 -2.20
CA GLN A 39 18.05 -2.36 -1.31
C GLN A 39 18.28 -1.04 -2.08
N VAL A 40 19.26 -0.99 -2.98
CA VAL A 40 19.51 0.18 -3.84
C VAL A 40 18.33 0.47 -4.76
N ALA A 41 17.72 -0.57 -5.35
CA ALA A 41 16.55 -0.41 -6.20
C ALA A 41 15.34 0.15 -5.42
N ILE A 42 15.12 -0.36 -4.21
CA ILE A 42 14.04 0.12 -3.32
C ILE A 42 14.25 1.57 -2.95
N GLU A 43 15.47 1.96 -2.58
CA GLU A 43 15.77 3.35 -2.24
C GLU A 43 15.52 4.28 -3.43
N GLY A 44 15.94 3.88 -4.64
CA GLY A 44 15.66 4.65 -5.85
C GLY A 44 14.17 4.80 -6.15
N ILE A 45 13.35 3.79 -5.86
CA ILE A 45 11.88 3.88 -5.97
C ILE A 45 11.33 4.82 -4.89
N ARG A 46 11.78 4.69 -3.64
CA ARG A 46 11.34 5.49 -2.49
C ARG A 46 11.55 6.98 -2.76
N THR A 47 12.76 7.37 -3.17
CA THR A 47 13.07 8.76 -3.53
C THR A 47 12.20 9.25 -4.69
N ALA A 48 11.91 8.39 -5.68
CA ALA A 48 11.05 8.77 -6.80
C ALA A 48 9.58 9.00 -6.37
N ILE A 49 9.07 8.21 -5.42
CA ILE A 49 7.71 8.39 -4.85
C ILE A 49 7.61 9.74 -4.15
N ALA A 50 8.60 10.07 -3.34
CA ALA A 50 8.65 11.32 -2.59
C ALA A 50 9.03 12.54 -3.46
N VAL A 51 9.11 12.38 -4.79
CA VAL A 51 9.52 13.43 -5.74
C VAL A 51 10.88 14.04 -5.37
N GLY A 52 11.76 13.26 -4.74
CA GLY A 52 13.07 13.69 -4.27
C GLY A 52 13.07 14.49 -2.96
N CYS A 53 11.93 14.63 -2.26
CA CYS A 53 11.90 15.17 -0.89
C CYS A 53 12.04 14.05 0.13
N ASP A 54 13.12 14.05 0.89
CA ASP A 54 13.30 13.16 2.04
C ASP A 54 12.87 13.87 3.33
N ASP A 55 11.57 13.80 3.67
CA ASP A 55 11.11 14.30 4.99
C ASP A 55 11.34 13.25 6.10
N ASP A 56 11.28 11.94 5.80
CA ASP A 56 11.75 10.85 6.68
C ASP A 56 12.34 9.68 5.87
N SER A 57 13.43 9.09 6.38
CA SER A 57 14.11 7.91 5.82
C SER A 57 13.23 6.66 5.68
N LEU A 58 12.15 6.56 6.46
CA LEU A 58 11.25 5.40 6.46
C LEU A 58 9.96 5.63 5.67
N ASP A 59 9.70 6.86 5.24
CA ASP A 59 8.51 7.17 4.45
C ASP A 59 8.57 6.46 3.09
N HIS A 60 7.42 5.97 2.65
CA HIS A 60 7.21 5.25 1.38
C HIS A 60 8.02 3.95 1.21
N LEU A 61 8.74 3.48 2.23
CA LEU A 61 9.59 2.29 2.13
C LEU A 61 8.77 1.03 1.83
N GLY A 62 7.57 0.92 2.41
CA GLY A 62 6.67 -0.22 2.17
C GLY A 62 6.16 -0.28 0.74
N GLU A 63 5.76 0.86 0.18
CA GLU A 63 5.34 1.03 -1.20
C GLU A 63 6.48 0.73 -2.16
N ALA A 64 7.67 1.28 -1.90
CA ALA A 64 8.85 1.07 -2.71
C ALA A 64 9.27 -0.42 -2.76
N ALA A 65 9.31 -1.07 -1.60
CA ALA A 65 9.58 -2.52 -1.52
C ALA A 65 8.52 -3.33 -2.29
N SER A 66 7.25 -2.98 -2.16
CA SER A 66 6.15 -3.67 -2.86
C SER A 66 6.27 -3.51 -4.38
N ILE A 67 6.58 -2.32 -4.89
CA ILE A 67 6.81 -2.07 -6.32
C ILE A 67 7.99 -2.90 -6.82
N HIS A 68 9.11 -2.92 -6.09
CA HIS A 68 10.28 -3.73 -6.45
C HIS A 68 9.92 -5.22 -6.57
N LEU A 69 9.24 -5.77 -5.55
CA LEU A 69 8.84 -7.18 -5.53
C LEU A 69 7.86 -7.52 -6.66
N LEU A 70 6.85 -6.67 -6.90
CA LEU A 70 5.88 -6.87 -7.98
C LEU A 70 6.53 -6.77 -9.37
N THR A 71 7.49 -5.87 -9.54
CA THR A 71 8.28 -5.75 -10.78
C THR A 71 9.05 -7.03 -11.04
N LYS A 72 9.74 -7.56 -10.03
CA LYS A 72 10.50 -8.82 -10.13
C LYS A 72 9.60 -10.03 -10.39
N ALA A 73 8.41 -10.05 -9.80
CA ALA A 73 7.43 -11.12 -10.01
C ALA A 73 6.79 -11.07 -11.41
N GLY A 74 6.78 -9.90 -12.07
CA GLY A 74 6.14 -9.69 -13.36
C GLY A 74 4.60 -9.82 -13.34
N THR A 75 4.00 -9.88 -12.14
CA THR A 75 2.57 -10.05 -11.95
C THR A 75 2.12 -9.46 -10.60
N GLY A 76 0.82 -9.44 -10.39
CA GLY A 76 0.18 -8.89 -9.19
C GLY A 76 -0.36 -7.49 -9.39
N ARG A 77 -0.66 -6.82 -8.28
CA ARG A 77 -1.22 -5.47 -8.22
C ARG A 77 -0.79 -4.82 -6.90
N LEU A 78 -0.31 -3.58 -6.96
CA LEU A 78 -0.11 -2.74 -5.80
C LEU A 78 -1.47 -2.17 -5.35
N ILE A 79 -1.77 -2.27 -4.06
CA ILE A 79 -2.88 -1.54 -3.44
C ILE A 79 -2.25 -0.46 -2.55
N SER A 80 -2.46 0.80 -2.89
CA SER A 80 -1.95 1.93 -2.11
C SER A 80 -2.83 3.16 -2.30
N ASP A 81 -3.12 3.85 -1.20
CA ASP A 81 -3.84 5.12 -1.20
C ASP A 81 -2.89 6.31 -1.46
N ASP A 82 -1.58 6.08 -1.49
CA ASP A 82 -0.58 7.05 -1.90
C ASP A 82 -0.59 7.24 -3.43
N HIS A 83 -0.90 8.46 -3.86
CA HIS A 83 -0.97 8.81 -5.27
C HIS A 83 0.42 8.76 -5.95
N GLY A 84 1.47 9.20 -5.27
CA GLY A 84 2.85 9.15 -5.78
C GLY A 84 3.29 7.71 -5.99
N ALA A 85 3.02 6.83 -5.02
CA ALA A 85 3.31 5.40 -5.13
C ALA A 85 2.60 4.75 -6.31
N ARG A 86 1.30 5.02 -6.50
CA ARG A 86 0.55 4.50 -7.66
C ARG A 86 1.07 5.04 -8.99
N ALA A 87 1.46 6.31 -9.05
CA ALA A 87 2.04 6.91 -10.24
C ALA A 87 3.39 6.25 -10.61
N ILE A 88 4.28 6.09 -9.63
CA ILE A 88 5.56 5.40 -9.81
C ILE A 88 5.35 3.95 -10.20
N ALA A 89 4.45 3.21 -9.56
CA ALA A 89 4.17 1.82 -9.90
C ALA A 89 3.76 1.63 -11.38
N ARG A 90 2.95 2.56 -11.91
CA ARG A 90 2.45 2.53 -13.30
C ARG A 90 3.46 3.06 -14.32
N ASP A 91 4.57 3.66 -13.90
CA ASP A 91 5.66 4.10 -14.79
C ASP A 91 6.14 2.92 -15.64
N ARG A 92 6.47 3.18 -16.92
CA ARG A 92 6.89 2.15 -17.88
C ARG A 92 8.07 1.31 -17.38
N ARG A 93 8.92 1.87 -16.53
CA ARG A 93 10.05 1.17 -15.90
C ARG A 93 9.62 -0.01 -15.02
N TYR A 94 8.51 0.13 -14.30
CA TYR A 94 8.03 -0.89 -13.36
C TYR A 94 6.82 -1.64 -13.90
N SER A 95 5.94 -0.97 -14.67
CA SER A 95 4.77 -1.57 -15.31
C SER A 95 3.88 -2.37 -14.35
N VAL A 96 3.79 -1.93 -13.09
CA VAL A 96 3.00 -2.57 -12.04
C VAL A 96 1.58 -2.03 -12.08
N ARG A 97 0.58 -2.92 -12.11
CA ARG A 97 -0.82 -2.53 -11.93
C ARG A 97 -0.99 -1.96 -10.52
N ALA A 98 -1.65 -0.82 -10.38
CA ALA A 98 -1.89 -0.20 -9.08
C ALA A 98 -3.35 0.26 -8.96
N ALA A 99 -3.91 0.17 -7.76
CA ALA A 99 -5.25 0.65 -7.41
C ALA A 99 -5.25 1.23 -5.99
N SER A 100 -6.19 2.14 -5.70
CA SER A 100 -6.44 2.58 -4.32
C SER A 100 -7.36 1.60 -3.61
N THR A 101 -7.49 1.74 -2.29
CA THR A 101 -8.46 0.98 -1.49
C THR A 101 -9.89 1.21 -2.01
N VAL A 102 -10.24 2.45 -2.32
CA VAL A 102 -11.54 2.83 -2.88
C VAL A 102 -11.77 2.21 -4.25
N GLY A 103 -10.75 2.18 -5.11
CA GLY A 103 -10.83 1.53 -6.42
C GLY A 103 -11.08 0.03 -6.32
N VAL A 104 -10.48 -0.64 -5.32
CA VAL A 104 -10.74 -2.06 -5.03
C VAL A 104 -12.18 -2.27 -4.57
N LEU A 105 -12.72 -1.41 -3.70
CA LEU A 105 -14.12 -1.50 -3.25
C LEU A 105 -15.09 -1.33 -4.42
N GLY A 106 -14.83 -0.39 -5.33
CA GLY A 106 -15.61 -0.24 -6.56
C GLY A 106 -15.61 -1.49 -7.43
N GLU A 107 -14.45 -2.15 -7.59
CA GLU A 107 -14.36 -3.41 -8.34
C GLU A 107 -15.13 -4.55 -7.66
N LEU A 108 -15.08 -4.64 -6.33
CA LEU A 108 -15.83 -5.66 -5.57
C LEU A 108 -17.35 -5.45 -5.66
N LEU A 109 -17.82 -4.20 -5.58
CA LEU A 109 -19.22 -3.84 -5.76
C LEU A 109 -19.71 -4.17 -7.17
N ALA A 110 -18.96 -3.77 -8.20
CA ALA A 110 -19.32 -4.03 -9.60
C ALA A 110 -19.42 -5.53 -9.91
N ARG A 111 -18.71 -6.38 -9.14
CA ARG A 111 -18.75 -7.84 -9.26
C ARG A 111 -19.82 -8.50 -8.38
N GLY A 112 -20.55 -7.74 -7.57
CA GLY A 112 -21.53 -8.27 -6.61
C GLY A 112 -20.91 -9.08 -5.47
N ILE A 113 -19.61 -8.89 -5.18
CA ILE A 113 -18.90 -9.59 -4.10
C ILE A 113 -19.20 -8.91 -2.76
N SER A 114 -19.34 -7.58 -2.77
CA SER A 114 -19.68 -6.78 -1.59
C SER A 114 -21.08 -6.20 -1.73
N ALA A 115 -21.82 -6.13 -0.61
CA ALA A 115 -23.08 -5.42 -0.55
C ALA A 115 -22.84 -3.90 -0.49
N PRO A 116 -23.67 -3.07 -1.16
CA PRO A 116 -23.56 -1.61 -1.13
C PRO A 116 -23.47 -1.04 0.29
N GLU A 117 -24.30 -1.54 1.20
CA GLU A 117 -24.39 -1.06 2.59
C GLU A 117 -23.09 -1.30 3.35
N THR A 118 -22.44 -2.46 3.14
CA THR A 118 -21.15 -2.78 3.76
C THR A 118 -20.05 -1.85 3.27
N VAL A 119 -20.10 -1.43 2.00
CA VAL A 119 -19.12 -0.49 1.46
C VAL A 119 -19.37 0.91 1.98
N ASP A 120 -20.62 1.35 2.05
CA ASP A 120 -20.99 2.65 2.63
C ASP A 120 -20.55 2.76 4.09
N ASP A 121 -20.79 1.73 4.91
CA ASP A 121 -20.32 1.66 6.31
C ASP A 121 -18.79 1.78 6.42
N TYR A 122 -18.06 1.14 5.50
CA TYR A 122 -16.60 1.21 5.47
C TYR A 122 -16.10 2.60 5.04
N LEU A 123 -16.71 3.20 4.02
CA LEU A 123 -16.38 4.56 3.58
C LEU A 123 -16.64 5.60 4.69
N ASP A 124 -17.74 5.42 5.43
CA ASP A 124 -18.04 6.24 6.60
C ASP A 124 -17.04 6.05 7.74
N THR A 125 -16.55 4.82 7.94
CA THR A 125 -15.47 4.53 8.89
C THR A 125 -14.19 5.26 8.48
N LEU A 126 -13.78 5.20 7.22
CA LEU A 126 -12.59 5.92 6.73
C LEU A 126 -12.72 7.44 6.96
N ARG A 127 -13.90 8.00 6.73
CA ARG A 127 -14.19 9.42 6.95
C ARG A 127 -14.15 9.79 8.43
N ALA A 128 -14.78 9.00 9.30
CA ALA A 128 -14.78 9.22 10.75
C ALA A 128 -13.36 9.20 11.34
N HIS A 129 -12.45 8.43 10.73
CA HIS A 129 -11.05 8.37 11.12
C HIS A 129 -10.14 9.37 10.39
N ASN A 130 -10.69 10.35 9.65
CA ASN A 130 -9.93 11.33 8.85
C ASN A 130 -8.95 10.69 7.84
N ARG A 131 -9.27 9.48 7.35
CA ARG A 131 -8.51 8.78 6.30
C ARG A 131 -9.02 9.06 4.89
N MET A 132 -10.17 9.72 4.78
CA MET A 132 -10.77 10.16 3.53
C MET A 132 -11.53 11.47 3.78
N HIS A 133 -11.27 12.49 2.95
CA HIS A 133 -11.91 13.81 3.07
C HIS A 133 -13.09 14.01 2.09
N VAL A 134 -13.24 13.11 1.11
CA VAL A 134 -14.34 13.11 0.14
C VAL A 134 -15.50 12.28 0.70
N LYS A 135 -16.74 12.69 0.43
CA LYS A 135 -17.92 11.86 0.67
C LYS A 135 -18.22 11.06 -0.60
N LEU A 136 -17.73 9.83 -0.65
CA LEU A 136 -18.11 8.85 -1.66
C LEU A 136 -19.14 7.88 -1.08
N THR A 137 -20.01 7.37 -1.95
CA THR A 137 -20.97 6.32 -1.67
C THR A 137 -20.81 5.16 -2.65
N SER A 138 -21.39 4.02 -2.34
CA SER A 138 -21.47 2.84 -3.20
C SER A 138 -22.07 3.17 -4.58
N ALA A 139 -23.04 4.09 -4.64
CA ALA A 139 -23.61 4.59 -5.89
C ALA A 139 -22.58 5.35 -6.74
N ASP A 140 -21.75 6.20 -6.12
CA ASP A 140 -20.67 6.93 -6.82
C ASP A 140 -19.61 5.96 -7.36
N LEU A 141 -19.25 4.94 -6.58
CA LEU A 141 -18.30 3.91 -7.00
C LEU A 141 -18.82 3.11 -8.19
N LEU A 142 -20.11 2.74 -8.19
CA LEU A 142 -20.75 2.01 -9.29
C LEU A 142 -20.91 2.86 -10.56
N ALA A 143 -21.06 4.19 -10.40
CA ALA A 143 -21.06 5.12 -11.52
C ALA A 143 -19.66 5.31 -12.15
N GLY A 144 -18.60 4.80 -11.51
CA GLY A 144 -17.22 4.91 -11.96
C GLY A 144 -16.59 6.29 -11.69
N ASP A 145 -17.23 7.13 -10.86
CA ASP A 145 -16.76 8.47 -10.54
C ASP A 145 -15.74 8.45 -9.39
N LEU A 146 -14.59 7.80 -9.65
CA LEU A 146 -13.55 7.57 -8.65
C LEU A 146 -12.54 8.72 -8.56
N GLY A 147 -12.53 9.66 -9.51
CA GLY A 147 -11.55 10.74 -9.59
C GLY A 147 -10.09 10.24 -9.42
N PRO A 148 -9.29 10.82 -8.50
CA PRO A 148 -7.88 10.43 -8.28
C PRO A 148 -7.72 9.04 -7.66
N TRP A 149 -8.82 8.38 -7.27
CA TRP A 149 -8.81 7.07 -6.60
C TRP A 149 -8.89 5.89 -7.58
N SER A 150 -8.92 6.16 -8.89
CA SER A 150 -8.84 5.15 -9.95
C SER A 150 -7.50 4.41 -10.04
#